data_AF-A0A7J9G274-F1
#
_entry.id   AF-A0A7J9G274-F1
#
_cell.length_a   1.000
_cell.length_b   1.000
_cell.length_c   1.000
_cell.angle_alpha   90.00
_cell.angle_beta   90.00
_cell.angle_gamma   90.00
#
_symmetry.space_group_name_H-M   'P 1'
#
loop_
_entity.id
_entity.type
_entity.pdbx_description
1 polymer ?
#
loop_
_entity_poly.entity_id
_entity_poly.type
_entity_poly.pdbx_seq_one_letter_code
_entity_poly.pdbx_strand_id
1 'polypeptide(L)'
;MLIRATGQNLRLAYLRSLESLDLVKQIDVSVIVFQPEFLFSGDIAALIYLCNPFTIVACVGLSTSPIENMAVILCLYGACSRKRFLKGRNVLPDRLIPLAAFGWVIATHLSLYPAILIIPVIFLLGCGPDSPPRKLFLQRHQQKEVLNQSKLPPGFSWGPIIHFAFWAFLWSVYVLVLCGISLKQFGGLWEMFKSTYGFILTVEDLSPNIGVLWYFFAEVFEFFRNFFLIVFHVNILFMILPLAIRLRHRPCYLAFVYVAICSMLKSYP
;
A
#
# COMPACT_ATOMS: atom_id res chain seq x y z
N MET A 1 6.55 -11.20 11.90
CA MET A 1 5.20 -11.18 12.52
C MET A 1 4.17 -10.39 11.73
N LEU A 2 4.43 -9.14 11.29
CA LEU A 2 3.42 -8.34 10.56
C LEU A 2 2.96 -8.96 9.23
N ILE A 3 3.90 -9.50 8.44
CA ILE A 3 3.60 -10.19 7.16
C ILE A 3 2.71 -11.42 7.38
N ARG A 4 2.94 -12.16 8.47
CA ARG A 4 2.09 -13.29 8.86
C ARG A 4 0.68 -12.81 9.25
N ALA A 5 0.60 -11.74 10.04
CA ALA A 5 -0.66 -11.18 10.50
C ALA A 5 -1.50 -10.59 9.35
N THR A 6 -0.87 -9.92 8.36
CA THR A 6 -1.56 -9.50 7.13
C THR A 6 -2.10 -10.70 6.36
N GLY A 7 -1.29 -11.74 6.17
CA GLY A 7 -1.72 -12.97 5.48
C GLY A 7 -2.91 -13.66 6.15
N GLN A 8 -2.91 -13.74 7.49
CA GLN A 8 -4.05 -14.27 8.25
C GLN A 8 -5.30 -13.41 8.09
N ASN A 9 -5.18 -12.09 8.16
CA ASN A 9 -6.31 -11.17 7.97
C ASN A 9 -6.90 -11.27 6.56
N LEU A 10 -6.06 -11.41 5.53
CA LEU A 10 -6.50 -11.60 4.14
C LEU A 10 -7.24 -12.93 3.98
N ARG A 11 -6.68 -14.02 4.52
CA ARG A 11 -7.31 -15.35 4.48
C ARG A 11 -8.68 -15.34 5.18
N LEU A 12 -8.78 -14.71 6.34
CA LEU A 12 -10.05 -14.56 7.06
C LEU A 12 -11.08 -13.73 6.28
N ALA A 13 -10.64 -12.64 5.64
CA ALA A 13 -11.52 -11.83 4.79
C ALA A 13 -12.02 -12.62 3.57
N TYR A 14 -11.13 -13.39 2.93
CA TYR A 14 -11.46 -14.25 1.81
C TYR A 14 -12.48 -15.33 2.21
N LEU A 15 -12.25 -16.05 3.32
CA LEU A 15 -13.18 -17.07 3.81
C LEU A 15 -14.57 -16.48 4.13
N ARG A 16 -14.62 -15.31 4.78
CA ARG A 16 -15.89 -14.60 5.05
C ARG A 16 -16.61 -14.17 3.77
N SER A 17 -15.86 -13.75 2.75
CA SER A 17 -16.43 -13.42 1.45
C SER A 17 -17.08 -14.65 0.80
N LEU A 18 -16.44 -15.82 0.88
CA LEU A 18 -16.98 -17.08 0.38
C LEU A 18 -18.22 -17.55 1.15
N GLU A 19 -18.21 -17.41 2.47
CA GLU A 19 -19.35 -17.71 3.34
C GLU A 19 -20.55 -16.82 2.99
N SER A 20 -20.33 -15.52 2.78
CA SER A 20 -21.39 -14.60 2.34
C SER A 20 -21.97 -14.93 0.97
N LEU A 21 -21.20 -15.64 0.14
CA LEU A 21 -21.61 -16.15 -1.16
C LEU A 21 -22.34 -17.49 -1.07
N ASP A 22 -22.53 -18.10 0.11
CA ASP A 22 -23.15 -19.42 0.30
C ASP A 22 -22.54 -20.53 -0.58
N LEU A 23 -21.30 -20.31 -1.06
CA LEU A 23 -20.51 -21.31 -1.80
C LEU A 23 -19.89 -22.36 -0.86
N VAL A 24 -20.02 -22.15 0.45
CA VAL A 24 -19.28 -22.86 1.50
C VAL A 24 -20.10 -23.99 2.14
N LYS A 25 -21.35 -24.22 1.74
CA LYS A 25 -22.10 -25.42 2.16
C LYS A 25 -21.43 -26.75 1.78
N GLN A 26 -20.39 -26.75 0.94
CA GLN A 26 -19.68 -27.96 0.47
C GLN A 26 -18.20 -28.05 0.89
N ILE A 27 -17.64 -27.06 1.60
CA ILE A 27 -16.21 -27.09 1.97
C ILE A 27 -16.13 -26.95 3.48
N ASP A 28 -15.68 -28.01 4.16
CA ASP A 28 -15.36 -28.00 5.59
C ASP A 28 -14.30 -26.92 5.89
N VAL A 29 -14.77 -25.74 6.27
CA VAL A 29 -13.94 -24.58 6.67
C VAL A 29 -13.07 -24.93 7.88
N SER A 30 -13.54 -25.85 8.72
CA SER A 30 -12.81 -26.42 9.85
C SER A 30 -11.54 -27.16 9.41
N VAL A 31 -11.59 -27.95 8.34
CA VAL A 31 -10.46 -28.76 7.86
C VAL A 31 -9.36 -27.90 7.25
N ILE A 32 -9.72 -26.87 6.47
CA ILE A 32 -8.74 -25.98 5.84
C ILE A 32 -8.01 -25.12 6.90
N VAL A 33 -8.69 -24.71 7.98
CA VAL A 33 -8.10 -23.90 9.06
C VAL A 33 -7.19 -24.71 9.98
N PHE A 34 -7.44 -26.02 10.14
CA PHE A 34 -6.76 -26.87 11.14
C PHE A 34 -5.74 -27.86 10.59
N GLN A 35 -5.36 -27.86 9.31
CA GLN A 35 -4.29 -28.75 8.85
C GLN A 35 -2.94 -28.32 9.47
N PRO A 36 -2.37 -29.10 10.41
CA PRO A 36 -1.14 -28.75 11.10
C PRO A 36 -0.01 -29.55 10.46
N GLU A 37 0.78 -28.93 9.56
CA GLU A 37 2.18 -29.37 9.25
C GLU A 37 2.82 -28.64 8.05
N PHE A 38 2.05 -27.92 7.22
CA PHE A 38 2.67 -27.06 6.20
C PHE A 38 2.97 -25.67 6.77
N LEU A 39 4.23 -25.24 6.72
CA LEU A 39 4.67 -23.86 6.96
C LEU A 39 3.68 -22.91 6.26
N PHE A 40 2.99 -22.07 7.04
CA PHE A 40 1.98 -21.17 6.51
C PHE A 40 2.64 -20.26 5.46
N SER A 41 2.00 -19.99 4.32
CA SER A 41 2.58 -19.17 3.24
C SER A 41 3.16 -17.83 3.74
N GLY A 42 2.56 -17.23 4.77
CA GLY A 42 3.07 -16.02 5.41
C GLY A 42 4.34 -16.21 6.26
N ASP A 43 4.54 -17.38 6.86
CA ASP A 43 5.76 -17.73 7.59
C ASP A 43 6.91 -17.99 6.61
N ILE A 44 6.65 -18.67 5.50
CA ILE A 44 7.63 -18.87 4.40
C ILE A 44 8.04 -17.51 3.82
N ALA A 45 7.08 -16.64 3.51
CA ALA A 45 7.38 -15.31 2.98
C ALA A 45 8.21 -14.46 3.96
N ALA A 46 7.92 -14.54 5.26
CA ALA A 46 8.70 -13.85 6.28
C ALA A 46 10.14 -14.40 6.38
N LEU A 47 10.32 -15.73 6.31
CA LEU A 47 11.64 -16.35 6.28
C LEU A 47 12.43 -15.95 5.04
N ILE A 48 11.82 -16.01 3.85
CA ILE A 48 12.46 -15.58 2.59
C ILE A 48 12.89 -14.12 2.68
N TYR A 49 12.04 -13.23 3.22
CA TYR A 49 12.39 -11.82 3.39
C TYR A 49 13.55 -11.61 4.38
N LEU A 50 13.53 -12.29 5.53
CA LEU A 50 14.57 -12.14 6.56
C LEU A 50 15.90 -12.77 6.16
N CYS A 51 15.87 -13.91 5.45
CA CYS A 51 17.04 -14.62 4.97
C CYS A 51 17.53 -14.10 3.61
N ASN A 52 16.92 -13.05 3.06
CA ASN A 52 17.37 -12.44 1.82
C ASN A 52 18.74 -11.78 2.04
N PRO A 53 19.81 -12.21 1.33
CA PRO A 53 21.14 -11.64 1.50
C PRO A 53 21.17 -10.13 1.24
N PHE A 54 20.35 -9.62 0.31
CA PHE A 54 20.26 -8.19 0.03
C PHE A 54 19.69 -7.41 1.21
N THR A 55 18.71 -7.96 1.92
CA THR A 55 18.14 -7.32 3.11
C THR A 55 19.15 -7.30 4.26
N ILE A 56 19.90 -8.40 4.44
CA ILE A 56 20.96 -8.48 5.46
C ILE A 56 22.08 -7.48 5.16
N VAL A 57 22.56 -7.43 3.91
CA VAL A 57 23.60 -6.50 3.48
C VAL A 57 23.14 -5.05 3.61
N ALA A 58 21.89 -4.73 3.27
CA ALA A 58 21.34 -3.39 3.47
C ALA A 58 21.30 -2.97 4.94
N CYS A 59 20.98 -3.90 5.85
CA CYS A 59 21.04 -3.67 7.30
C CYS A 59 22.48 -3.43 7.78
N VAL A 60 23.44 -4.27 7.33
CA VAL A 60 24.87 -4.14 7.69
C VAL A 60 25.46 -2.84 7.11
N GLY A 61 25.04 -2.44 5.93
CA GLY A 61 25.42 -1.20 5.27
C GLY A 61 24.78 0.07 5.86
N LEU A 62 24.07 -0.03 6.99
CA LEU A 62 23.40 1.09 7.66
C LEU A 62 22.44 1.88 6.75
N SER A 63 21.83 1.20 5.79
CA SER A 63 20.85 1.81 4.88
C SER A 63 19.51 2.08 5.60
N THR A 64 18.81 3.13 5.20
CA THR A 64 17.44 3.44 5.64
C THR A 64 16.37 2.55 4.99
N SER A 65 16.73 1.76 3.97
CA SER A 65 15.79 0.93 3.21
C SER A 65 14.98 -0.08 4.05
N PRO A 66 15.50 -0.74 5.10
CA PRO A 66 14.69 -1.63 5.93
C PRO A 66 13.61 -0.87 6.73
N ILE A 67 13.90 0.38 7.11
CA ILE A 67 12.97 1.26 7.84
C ILE A 67 11.84 1.71 6.91
N GLU A 68 12.15 2.10 5.68
CA GLU A 68 11.16 2.41 4.64
C GLU A 68 10.22 1.23 4.38
N ASN A 69 10.79 0.03 4.18
CA ASN A 69 10.01 -1.19 3.95
C ASN A 69 9.11 -1.53 5.15
N MET A 70 9.62 -1.36 6.37
CA MET A 70 8.83 -1.53 7.58
C MET A 70 7.66 -0.53 7.63
N ALA A 71 7.89 0.74 7.32
CA ALA A 71 6.85 1.77 7.31
C ALA A 71 5.74 1.48 6.29
N VAL A 72 6.12 1.00 5.08
CA VAL A 72 5.17 0.54 4.05
C VAL A 72 4.36 -0.67 4.54
N ILE A 73 4.99 -1.66 5.17
CA ILE A 73 4.30 -2.84 5.71
C ILE A 73 3.33 -2.44 6.84
N LEU A 74 3.72 -1.51 7.72
CA LEU A 74 2.86 -0.98 8.78
C LEU A 74 1.62 -0.28 8.20
N CYS A 75 1.81 0.51 7.14
CA CYS A 75 0.72 1.17 6.41
C CYS A 75 -0.29 0.13 5.89
N LEU A 76 0.18 -0.88 5.17
CA LEU A 76 -0.66 -1.92 4.58
C LEU A 76 -1.32 -2.79 5.65
N TYR A 77 -0.62 -3.12 6.73
CA TYR A 77 -1.16 -3.90 7.84
C TYR A 77 -2.29 -3.18 8.58
N GLY A 78 -2.10 -1.89 8.88
CA GLY A 78 -3.12 -1.08 9.52
C GLY A 78 -4.37 -0.93 8.63
N ALA A 79 -4.19 -0.79 7.32
CA ALA A 79 -5.29 -0.76 6.36
C ALA A 79 -6.01 -2.12 6.28
N CYS A 80 -5.29 -3.24 6.25
CA CYS A 80 -5.86 -4.60 6.12
C CYS A 80 -6.60 -5.06 7.37
N SER A 81 -6.26 -4.53 8.54
CA SER A 81 -6.85 -4.94 9.82
C SER A 81 -8.26 -4.39 10.05
N ARG A 82 -8.85 -3.67 9.08
CA ARG A 82 -10.21 -3.13 9.17
C ARG A 82 -11.25 -4.26 9.21
N LYS A 83 -11.82 -4.51 10.38
CA LYS A 83 -12.94 -5.46 10.59
C LYS A 83 -14.28 -4.75 10.32
N ARG A 84 -14.68 -4.61 9.05
CA ARG A 84 -15.91 -3.89 8.64
C ARG A 84 -17.21 -4.37 9.29
N PHE A 85 -17.29 -5.61 9.78
CA PHE A 85 -18.58 -6.24 10.13
C PHE A 85 -18.82 -6.51 11.63
N LEU A 86 -17.90 -6.14 12.53
CA LEU A 86 -17.94 -6.67 13.91
C LEU A 86 -18.64 -5.80 14.97
N LYS A 87 -19.34 -4.72 14.61
CA LYS A 87 -20.21 -4.06 15.61
C LYS A 87 -21.34 -3.27 14.97
N GLY A 88 -22.57 -3.71 15.23
CA GLY A 88 -23.75 -2.89 15.01
C GLY A 88 -23.65 -1.59 15.81
N ARG A 89 -24.07 -0.49 15.17
CA ARG A 89 -24.37 0.87 15.68
C ARG A 89 -23.40 1.61 16.62
N ASN A 90 -22.42 0.96 17.24
CA ASN A 90 -21.40 1.63 18.05
C ASN A 90 -20.07 1.61 17.29
N VAL A 91 -19.79 2.72 16.61
CA VAL A 91 -18.52 3.02 15.93
C VAL A 91 -17.42 3.08 16.99
N LEU A 92 -16.85 1.93 17.35
CA LEU A 92 -15.62 1.90 18.13
C LEU A 92 -14.50 2.44 17.21
N PRO A 93 -13.70 3.43 17.63
CA PRO A 93 -12.62 3.95 16.79
C PRO A 93 -11.70 2.79 16.39
N ASP A 94 -11.52 2.62 15.08
CA ASP A 94 -10.67 1.57 14.52
C ASP A 94 -9.23 1.80 15.02
N ARG A 95 -8.83 1.08 16.08
CA ARG A 95 -7.57 1.26 16.81
C ARG A 95 -6.31 1.18 15.95
N LEU A 96 -6.39 0.56 14.76
CA LEU A 96 -5.25 0.32 13.87
C LEU A 96 -5.12 1.34 12.72
N ILE A 97 -6.12 2.21 12.50
CA ILE A 97 -6.02 3.27 11.47
C ILE A 97 -4.90 4.28 11.76
N PRO A 98 -4.68 4.74 13.00
CA PRO A 98 -3.57 5.65 13.30
C PRO A 98 -2.20 5.05 12.97
N LEU A 99 -2.05 3.72 13.12
CA LEU A 99 -0.84 3.01 12.75
C LEU A 99 -0.64 2.99 11.23
N ALA A 100 -1.72 2.83 10.47
CA ALA A 100 -1.67 2.90 9.01
C ALA A 100 -1.22 4.29 8.53
N ALA A 101 -1.77 5.34 9.14
CA ALA A 101 -1.44 6.73 8.84
C ALA A 101 0.02 7.04 9.20
N PHE A 102 0.48 6.61 10.38
CA PHE A 102 1.88 6.74 10.79
C PHE A 102 2.84 6.08 9.79
N GLY A 103 2.58 4.81 9.42
CA GLY A 103 3.40 4.09 8.46
C GLY A 103 3.45 4.79 7.10
N TRP A 104 2.33 5.33 6.62
CA TRP A 104 2.28 6.07 5.37
C TRP A 104 3.11 7.36 5.44
N VAL A 105 2.90 8.19 6.47
CA VAL A 105 3.61 9.48 6.63
C VAL A 105 5.12 9.27 6.74
N ILE A 106 5.56 8.30 7.55
CA ILE A 106 6.99 7.99 7.70
C ILE A 106 7.56 7.46 6.37
N ALA A 107 6.86 6.56 5.68
CA ALA A 107 7.30 6.07 4.38
C ALA A 107 7.45 7.20 3.37
N THR A 108 6.48 8.13 3.29
CA THR A 108 6.54 9.30 2.39
C THR A 108 7.63 10.30 2.74
N HIS A 109 8.00 10.38 4.03
CA HIS A 109 9.03 11.28 4.49
C HIS A 109 10.43 10.75 4.15
N LEU A 110 10.67 9.45 4.32
CA LEU A 110 11.95 8.82 3.98
C LEU A 110 12.11 8.67 2.47
N SER A 111 11.02 8.37 1.76
CA SER A 111 11.02 8.17 0.31
C SER A 111 9.75 8.74 -0.31
N LEU A 112 9.89 9.48 -1.40
CA LEU A 112 8.77 10.11 -2.09
C LEU A 112 7.77 9.09 -2.69
N TYR A 113 8.28 7.96 -3.18
CA TYR A 113 7.54 7.01 -4.01
C TYR A 113 6.39 6.29 -3.30
N PRO A 114 6.50 5.89 -2.01
CA PRO A 114 5.38 5.39 -1.22
C PRO A 114 4.15 6.32 -1.15
N ALA A 115 4.24 7.60 -1.54
CA ALA A 115 3.07 8.49 -1.58
C ALA A 115 1.95 7.95 -2.47
N ILE A 116 2.31 7.27 -3.56
CA ILE A 116 1.37 6.66 -4.53
C ILE A 116 0.50 5.57 -3.88
N LEU A 117 0.96 4.96 -2.77
CA LEU A 117 0.20 3.98 -2.00
C LEU A 117 -1.06 4.55 -1.34
N ILE A 118 -1.26 5.87 -1.33
CA ILE A 118 -2.50 6.47 -0.79
C ILE A 118 -3.75 5.94 -1.52
N ILE A 119 -3.67 5.71 -2.83
CA ILE A 119 -4.78 5.22 -3.65
C ILE A 119 -5.22 3.81 -3.21
N PRO A 120 -4.33 2.79 -3.19
CA PRO A 120 -4.71 1.47 -2.71
C PRO A 120 -5.14 1.50 -1.24
N VAL A 121 -4.53 2.31 -0.38
CA VAL A 121 -4.93 2.43 1.04
C VAL A 121 -6.36 2.96 1.17
N ILE A 122 -6.74 3.98 0.39
CA ILE A 122 -8.13 4.49 0.37
C ILE A 122 -9.10 3.39 -0.07
N PHE A 123 -8.76 2.60 -1.09
CA PHE A 123 -9.61 1.48 -1.50
C PHE A 123 -9.64 0.36 -0.48
N LEU A 124 -8.53 0.06 0.18
CA LEU A 124 -8.44 -1.00 1.18
C LEU A 124 -9.24 -0.64 2.42
N LEU A 125 -9.19 0.63 2.84
CA LEU A 125 -10.08 1.16 3.86
C LEU A 125 -11.53 1.12 3.34
N GLY A 126 -11.87 1.81 2.26
CA GLY A 126 -13.24 2.02 1.79
C GLY A 126 -13.99 0.76 1.31
N CYS A 127 -13.33 -0.08 0.51
CA CYS A 127 -13.87 -1.30 -0.13
C CYS A 127 -13.46 -2.60 0.56
N GLY A 128 -12.38 -2.61 1.36
CA GLY A 128 -11.99 -3.75 2.20
C GLY A 128 -10.98 -4.64 1.48
N PRO A 129 -10.29 -5.55 2.20
CA PRO A 129 -9.20 -6.35 1.64
C PRO A 129 -9.61 -7.16 0.40
N ASP A 130 -10.82 -7.73 0.42
CA ASP A 130 -11.38 -8.47 -0.71
C ASP A 130 -12.91 -8.32 -0.76
N SER A 131 -13.43 -7.55 -1.72
CA SER A 131 -14.75 -7.85 -2.27
C SER A 131 -14.62 -9.04 -3.25
N PRO A 132 -15.70 -9.73 -3.66
CA PRO A 132 -15.74 -10.59 -4.86
C PRO A 132 -16.19 -9.80 -6.10
N PRO A 133 -15.69 -10.13 -7.32
CA PRO A 133 -15.88 -9.26 -8.48
C PRO A 133 -17.37 -9.11 -8.78
N ARG A 134 -17.83 -7.87 -9.01
CA ARG A 134 -19.23 -7.56 -9.34
C ARG A 134 -19.81 -8.45 -10.46
N LYS A 135 -18.95 -8.95 -11.35
CA LYS A 135 -19.34 -9.88 -12.44
C LYS A 135 -19.81 -11.25 -11.95
N LEU A 136 -19.26 -11.79 -10.84
CA LEU A 136 -19.79 -13.00 -10.20
C LEU A 136 -21.16 -12.76 -9.56
N PHE A 137 -21.41 -11.52 -9.09
CA PHE A 137 -22.72 -11.13 -8.59
C PHE A 137 -23.75 -10.96 -9.71
N LEU A 138 -23.36 -10.47 -10.90
CA LEU A 138 -24.25 -10.33 -12.06
C LEU A 138 -24.73 -11.67 -12.62
N GLN A 139 -23.82 -12.64 -12.78
CA GLN A 139 -24.18 -13.99 -13.25
C GLN A 139 -25.13 -14.70 -12.27
N ARG A 140 -25.00 -14.44 -10.97
CA ARG A 140 -25.94 -14.94 -9.96
C ARG A 140 -27.18 -14.06 -9.79
N HIS A 141 -27.15 -12.76 -10.08
CA HIS A 141 -28.34 -11.90 -10.04
C HIS A 141 -29.38 -12.39 -11.03
N GLN A 142 -28.98 -12.82 -12.23
CA GLN A 142 -29.87 -13.52 -13.16
C GLN A 142 -30.53 -14.78 -12.55
N GLN A 143 -29.88 -15.43 -11.58
CA GLN A 143 -30.38 -16.64 -10.90
C GLN A 143 -31.03 -16.35 -9.52
N LYS A 144 -30.81 -15.18 -8.91
CA LYS A 144 -31.30 -14.76 -7.58
C LYS A 144 -32.33 -13.61 -7.62
N GLU A 145 -32.51 -12.93 -8.75
CA GLU A 145 -33.59 -11.94 -8.95
C GLU A 145 -34.99 -12.55 -8.82
N VAL A 146 -35.09 -13.88 -8.95
CA VAL A 146 -36.32 -14.64 -8.67
C VAL A 146 -36.59 -14.80 -7.15
N LEU A 147 -35.61 -14.55 -6.25
CA LEU A 147 -35.78 -14.91 -4.83
C LEU A 147 -35.60 -13.81 -3.77
N ASN A 148 -34.71 -12.81 -3.87
CA ASN A 148 -34.50 -11.93 -2.70
C ASN A 148 -33.92 -10.53 -3.03
N GLN A 149 -34.79 -9.52 -3.08
CA GLN A 149 -34.45 -8.09 -3.24
C GLN A 149 -33.78 -7.41 -2.03
N SER A 150 -33.29 -8.13 -1.00
CA SER A 150 -33.05 -7.51 0.34
C SER A 150 -31.60 -7.26 0.78
N LYS A 151 -30.55 -7.45 -0.04
CA LYS A 151 -29.17 -7.16 0.40
C LYS A 151 -28.36 -6.42 -0.67
N LEU A 152 -28.37 -5.08 -0.59
CA LEU A 152 -27.46 -4.24 -1.36
C LEU A 152 -25.99 -4.61 -1.08
N PRO A 153 -25.11 -4.59 -2.10
CA PRO A 153 -23.69 -4.84 -1.92
C PRO A 153 -23.05 -3.78 -0.98
N PRO A 154 -21.94 -4.11 -0.30
CA PRO A 154 -21.30 -3.18 0.62
C PRO A 154 -20.88 -1.91 -0.12
N GLY A 155 -21.51 -0.79 0.23
CA GLY A 155 -21.15 0.54 -0.26
C GLY A 155 -19.76 0.96 0.24
N PHE A 156 -19.14 1.87 -0.51
CA PHE A 156 -17.87 2.50 -0.12
C PHE A 156 -18.06 3.29 1.18
N SER A 157 -17.27 2.98 2.21
CA SER A 157 -17.41 3.58 3.54
C SER A 157 -16.42 4.73 3.75
N TRP A 158 -16.94 5.95 3.79
CA TRP A 158 -16.17 7.20 3.94
C TRP A 158 -15.63 7.46 5.35
N GLY A 159 -16.32 7.01 6.41
CA GLY A 159 -15.95 7.32 7.80
C GLY A 159 -14.48 7.01 8.13
N PRO A 160 -13.99 5.79 7.86
CA PRO A 160 -12.59 5.45 8.14
C PRO A 160 -11.56 6.15 7.26
N ILE A 161 -11.96 6.63 6.09
CA ILE A 161 -11.09 7.45 5.24
C ILE A 161 -10.90 8.83 5.87
N ILE A 162 -11.97 9.42 6.39
CA ILE A 162 -11.92 10.69 7.12
C ILE A 162 -11.05 10.53 8.38
N HIS A 163 -11.24 9.45 9.13
CA HIS A 163 -10.40 9.16 10.31
C HIS A 163 -8.92 8.95 9.93
N PHE A 164 -8.63 8.23 8.84
CA PHE A 164 -7.27 8.08 8.32
C PHE A 164 -6.67 9.42 7.93
N ALA A 165 -7.41 10.25 7.19
CA ALA A 165 -6.96 11.57 6.76
C ALA A 165 -6.64 12.49 7.95
N PHE A 166 -7.48 12.47 8.99
CA PHE A 166 -7.25 13.22 10.22
C PHE A 166 -5.94 12.80 10.90
N TRP A 167 -5.70 11.49 11.08
CA TRP A 167 -4.46 11.01 11.69
C TRP A 167 -3.23 11.23 10.81
N ALA A 168 -3.37 11.09 9.50
CA ALA A 168 -2.28 11.37 8.56
C ALA A 168 -1.87 12.84 8.61
N PHE A 169 -2.84 13.76 8.69
CA PHE A 169 -2.57 15.19 8.89
C PHE A 169 -1.82 15.44 10.20
N LEU A 170 -2.28 14.87 11.32
CA LEU A 170 -1.64 15.05 12.62
C LEU A 170 -0.18 14.55 12.63
N TRP A 171 0.06 13.35 12.08
CA TRP A 171 1.41 12.80 11.96
C TRP A 171 2.30 13.60 11.01
N SER A 172 1.75 14.09 9.90
CA SER A 172 2.49 14.93 8.97
C SER A 172 2.93 16.25 9.63
N VAL A 173 2.03 16.90 10.38
CA VAL A 173 2.37 18.12 11.14
C VAL A 173 3.46 17.81 12.17
N TYR A 174 3.33 16.70 12.89
CA TYR A 174 4.33 16.29 13.88
C TYR A 174 5.72 16.11 13.26
N VAL A 175 5.82 15.39 12.14
CA VAL A 175 7.09 15.20 11.43
C VAL A 175 7.67 16.53 10.95
N LEU A 176 6.84 17.40 10.35
CA LEU A 176 7.31 18.72 9.89
C LEU A 176 7.81 19.60 11.04
N VAL A 177 7.17 19.56 12.20
CA VAL A 177 7.63 20.30 13.39
C VAL A 177 8.99 19.77 13.86
N LEU A 178 9.15 18.44 13.93
CA LEU A 178 10.44 17.83 14.28
C LEU A 178 11.55 18.22 13.29
N CYS A 179 11.27 18.15 11.99
CA CYS A 179 12.22 18.58 10.96
C CYS A 179 12.56 20.06 11.08
N GLY A 180 11.57 20.91 11.37
CA GLY A 180 11.77 22.35 11.55
C GLY A 180 12.68 22.67 12.74
N ILE A 181 12.53 21.93 13.85
CA ILE A 181 13.41 22.06 15.01
C ILE A 181 14.83 21.60 14.66
N SER A 182 14.96 20.44 13.99
CA SER A 182 16.26 19.86 13.62
C SER A 182 17.03 20.73 12.61
N LEU A 183 16.34 21.37 11.68
CA LEU A 183 16.93 22.11 10.56
C LEU A 183 17.05 23.61 10.83
N LYS A 184 16.74 24.06 12.05
CA LYS A 184 16.81 25.48 12.43
C LYS A 184 18.19 26.10 12.18
N GLN A 185 19.25 25.29 12.18
CA GLN A 185 20.63 25.71 11.94
C GLN A 185 21.09 25.57 10.47
N PHE A 186 20.32 24.91 9.60
CA PHE A 186 20.74 24.48 8.26
C PHE A 186 19.84 25.02 7.13
N GLY A 187 19.29 26.23 7.26
CA GLY A 187 18.46 26.86 6.22
C GLY A 187 16.96 26.51 6.28
N GLY A 188 16.53 25.75 7.30
CA GLY A 188 15.12 25.51 7.61
C GLY A 188 14.43 24.48 6.70
N LEU A 189 13.09 24.46 6.76
CA LEU A 189 12.27 23.47 6.06
C LEU A 189 12.31 23.61 4.53
N TRP A 190 12.38 24.85 4.02
CA TRP A 190 12.36 25.11 2.58
C TRP A 190 13.58 24.50 1.89
N GLU A 191 14.75 24.62 2.50
CA GLU A 191 15.98 24.04 1.97
C GLU A 191 15.92 22.51 1.98
N MET A 192 15.34 21.88 3.02
CA MET A 192 15.10 20.44 3.03
C MET A 192 14.16 20.00 1.91
N PHE A 193 13.07 20.74 1.67
CA PHE A 193 12.15 20.40 0.59
C PHE A 193 12.81 20.49 -0.78
N LYS A 194 13.57 21.56 -1.03
CA LYS A 194 14.31 21.73 -2.28
C LYS A 194 15.36 20.65 -2.48
N SER A 195 16.17 20.39 -1.47
CA SER A 195 17.30 19.46 -1.55
C SER A 195 16.91 17.99 -1.49
N THR A 196 15.78 17.64 -0.86
CA THR A 196 15.31 16.25 -0.77
C THR A 196 14.31 15.94 -1.88
N TYR A 197 13.22 16.71 -1.94
CA TYR A 197 12.11 16.43 -2.85
C TYR A 197 12.34 17.03 -4.24
N GLY A 198 12.91 18.24 -4.30
CA GLY A 198 13.27 18.89 -5.56
C GLY A 198 14.30 18.08 -6.34
N PHE A 199 15.37 17.64 -5.67
CA PHE A 199 16.41 16.80 -6.26
C PHE A 199 15.91 15.48 -6.84
N ILE A 200 14.98 14.81 -6.15
CA ILE A 200 14.37 13.55 -6.64
C ILE A 200 13.56 13.79 -7.93
N LEU A 201 12.88 14.94 -8.04
CA LEU A 201 12.07 15.29 -9.20
C LEU A 201 12.89 15.80 -10.39
N THR A 202 13.98 16.53 -10.12
CA THR A 202 14.85 17.08 -11.17
C THR A 202 15.90 16.09 -11.67
N VAL A 203 16.18 15.02 -10.93
CA VAL A 203 17.14 13.94 -11.29
C VAL A 203 18.44 14.51 -11.88
N GLU A 204 19.02 15.46 -11.15
CA GLU A 204 20.21 16.19 -11.61
C GLU A 204 21.50 15.35 -11.49
N ASP A 205 21.53 14.39 -10.56
CA ASP A 205 22.69 13.52 -10.34
C ASP A 205 22.51 12.17 -11.05
N LEU A 206 23.37 11.92 -12.04
CA LEU A 206 23.40 10.67 -12.80
C LEU A 206 24.51 9.74 -12.30
N SER A 207 24.77 9.77 -11.00
CA SER A 207 25.64 8.79 -10.36
C SER A 207 25.17 7.35 -10.67
N PRO A 208 26.10 6.43 -11.01
CA PRO A 208 25.77 5.08 -11.44
C PRO A 208 24.82 4.35 -10.51
N ASN A 209 23.67 3.91 -11.04
CA ASN A 209 22.71 3.11 -10.28
C ASN A 209 22.08 2.00 -11.14
N ILE A 210 21.39 1.06 -10.48
CA ILE A 210 20.79 -0.12 -11.15
C ILE A 210 19.42 0.20 -11.77
N GLY A 211 18.87 1.38 -11.48
CA GLY A 211 17.54 1.80 -11.89
C GLY A 211 17.43 2.08 -13.39
N VAL A 212 16.26 1.78 -13.96
CA VAL A 212 15.98 1.98 -15.40
C VAL A 212 16.08 3.47 -15.79
N LEU A 213 15.68 4.37 -14.88
CA LEU A 213 15.75 5.81 -15.10
C LEU A 213 17.20 6.28 -15.34
N TRP A 214 18.16 5.73 -14.59
CA TRP A 214 19.56 6.09 -14.75
C TRP A 214 20.10 5.70 -16.12
N TYR A 215 19.92 4.45 -16.55
CA TYR A 215 20.36 4.01 -17.88
C TYR A 215 19.79 4.89 -18.99
N PHE A 216 18.50 5.21 -18.90
CA PHE A 216 17.85 6.08 -19.89
C PHE A 216 18.43 7.50 -19.89
N PHE A 217 18.55 8.16 -18.72
CA PHE A 217 19.01 9.55 -18.66
C PHE A 217 20.52 9.71 -18.83
N ALA A 218 21.30 8.65 -18.60
CA ALA A 218 22.71 8.59 -18.93
C ALA A 218 22.94 8.57 -20.45
N GLU A 219 22.08 7.88 -21.21
CA GLU A 219 22.19 7.81 -22.67
C GLU A 219 21.60 9.03 -23.39
N VAL A 220 20.59 9.69 -22.81
CA VAL A 220 19.92 10.82 -23.43
C VAL A 220 20.73 12.11 -23.34
N PHE A 221 20.78 12.84 -24.46
CA PHE A 221 21.40 14.17 -24.54
C PHE A 221 20.82 15.14 -23.51
N GLU A 222 21.70 15.90 -22.87
CA GLU A 222 21.36 16.82 -21.79
C GLU A 222 20.28 17.82 -22.18
N PHE A 223 20.33 18.29 -23.43
CA PHE A 223 19.35 19.24 -23.99
C PHE A 223 17.90 18.72 -23.93
N PHE A 224 17.68 17.41 -24.09
CA PHE A 224 16.34 16.82 -24.09
C PHE A 224 15.92 16.23 -22.73
N ARG A 225 16.78 16.25 -21.71
CA ARG A 225 16.49 15.62 -20.41
C ARG A 225 15.20 16.13 -19.77
N ASN A 226 14.99 17.44 -19.76
CA ASN A 226 13.78 18.04 -19.18
C ASN A 226 12.50 17.58 -19.89
N PHE A 227 12.54 17.45 -21.21
CA PHE A 227 11.40 16.93 -21.98
C PHE A 227 11.08 15.50 -21.58
N PHE A 228 12.08 14.61 -21.57
CA PHE A 228 11.87 13.22 -21.19
C PHE A 228 11.49 13.07 -19.72
N LEU A 229 12.04 13.87 -18.80
CA LEU A 229 11.62 13.89 -17.40
C LEU A 229 10.12 14.14 -17.29
N ILE A 230 9.59 15.17 -17.97
CA ILE A 230 8.15 15.45 -17.98
C ILE A 230 7.36 14.25 -18.54
N VAL A 231 7.82 13.66 -19.64
CA VAL A 231 7.17 12.48 -20.25
C VAL A 231 7.14 11.30 -19.29
N PHE A 232 8.22 11.01 -18.57
CA PHE A 232 8.27 9.94 -17.57
C PHE A 232 7.31 10.18 -16.41
N HIS A 233 7.29 11.39 -15.85
CA HIS A 233 6.36 11.74 -14.77
C HIS A 233 4.89 11.61 -15.22
N VAL A 234 4.58 12.06 -16.43
CA VAL A 234 3.25 11.93 -17.03
C VAL A 234 2.90 10.47 -17.28
N ASN A 235 3.83 9.66 -17.79
CA ASN A 235 3.64 8.23 -18.00
C ASN A 235 3.33 7.48 -16.69
N ILE A 236 4.06 7.77 -15.61
CA ILE A 236 3.78 7.22 -14.27
C ILE A 236 2.33 7.51 -13.86
N LEU A 237 1.87 8.75 -14.02
CA LEU A 237 0.50 9.14 -13.71
C LEU A 237 -0.53 8.39 -14.59
N PHE A 238 -0.25 8.24 -15.88
CA PHE A 238 -1.07 7.49 -16.82
C PHE A 238 -1.08 5.97 -16.55
N MET A 239 -0.06 5.40 -15.92
CA MET A 239 -0.07 3.99 -15.53
C MET A 239 -0.89 3.75 -14.26
N ILE A 240 -0.78 4.66 -13.28
CA ILE A 240 -1.46 4.55 -11.98
C ILE A 240 -2.99 4.60 -12.15
N LEU A 241 -3.51 5.57 -12.91
CA LEU A 241 -4.96 5.82 -12.96
C LEU A 241 -5.80 4.67 -13.56
N PRO A 242 -5.48 4.10 -14.74
CA PRO A 242 -6.18 2.96 -15.29
C PRO A 242 -6.06 1.71 -14.41
N LEU A 243 -4.91 1.53 -13.76
CA LEU A 243 -4.66 0.39 -12.90
C LEU A 243 -5.53 0.46 -11.64
N ALA A 244 -5.67 1.65 -11.02
CA ALA A 244 -6.61 1.89 -9.92
C ALA A 244 -8.05 1.56 -10.30
N ILE A 245 -8.49 1.95 -11.51
CA ILE A 245 -9.86 1.70 -11.99
C ILE A 245 -10.07 0.21 -12.21
N ARG A 246 -9.13 -0.48 -12.87
CA ARG A 246 -9.22 -1.89 -13.22
C ARG A 246 -9.16 -2.82 -11.99
N LEU A 247 -8.30 -2.50 -11.03
CA LEU A 247 -8.03 -3.35 -9.86
C LEU A 247 -8.69 -2.87 -8.55
N ARG A 248 -9.63 -1.91 -8.61
CA ARG A 248 -10.42 -1.44 -7.45
C ARG A 248 -11.00 -2.59 -6.60
N HIS A 249 -11.26 -3.71 -7.26
CA HIS A 249 -11.81 -4.91 -6.68
C HIS A 249 -10.85 -5.69 -5.74
N ARG A 250 -9.53 -5.63 -5.98
CA ARG A 250 -8.47 -6.31 -5.22
C ARG A 250 -7.42 -5.28 -4.76
N PRO A 251 -7.72 -4.46 -3.74
CA PRO A 251 -6.85 -3.35 -3.35
C PRO A 251 -5.48 -3.81 -2.81
N CYS A 252 -5.39 -5.01 -2.21
CA CYS A 252 -4.10 -5.56 -1.77
C CYS A 252 -3.19 -5.92 -2.95
N TYR A 253 -3.77 -6.47 -4.03
CA TYR A 253 -3.02 -6.73 -5.26
C TYR A 253 -2.64 -5.42 -5.97
N LEU A 254 -3.53 -4.43 -5.98
CA LEU A 254 -3.22 -3.08 -6.46
C LEU A 254 -2.03 -2.48 -5.70
N ALA A 255 -2.00 -2.59 -4.38
CA ALA A 255 -0.87 -2.13 -3.56
C ALA A 255 0.44 -2.82 -3.96
N PHE A 256 0.41 -4.14 -4.15
CA PHE A 256 1.59 -4.90 -4.61
C PHE A 256 2.10 -4.40 -5.98
N VAL A 257 1.21 -4.23 -6.96
CA VAL A 257 1.62 -3.74 -8.29
C VAL A 257 2.17 -2.32 -8.20
N TYR A 258 1.62 -1.46 -7.33
CA TYR A 258 2.14 -0.11 -7.12
C TYR A 258 3.53 -0.11 -6.49
N VAL A 259 3.77 -0.95 -5.48
CA VAL A 259 5.12 -1.11 -4.91
C VAL A 259 6.10 -1.59 -5.98
N ALA A 260 5.69 -2.55 -6.82
CA ALA A 260 6.53 -3.04 -7.92
C ALA A 260 6.86 -1.93 -8.92
N ILE A 261 5.86 -1.17 -9.38
CA ILE A 261 6.05 -0.02 -10.29
C ILE A 261 6.98 1.03 -9.64
N CYS A 262 6.75 1.37 -8.37
CA CYS A 262 7.60 2.32 -7.65
C CYS A 262 9.04 1.80 -7.50
N SER A 263 9.25 0.50 -7.31
CA SER A 263 10.59 -0.09 -7.22
C SER A 263 11.34 -0.09 -8.56
N MET A 264 10.62 -0.25 -9.68
CA MET A 264 11.21 -0.19 -11.03
C MET A 264 11.49 1.24 -11.49
N LEU A 265 10.63 2.18 -11.09
CA LEU A 265 10.69 3.59 -11.50
C LEU A 265 11.26 4.50 -10.40
N LYS A 266 11.93 3.93 -9.39
CA LYS A 266 12.67 4.71 -8.40
C LYS A 266 13.90 5.30 -9.09
N SER A 267 14.11 6.61 -8.97
CA SER A 267 15.27 7.30 -9.56
C SER A 267 16.57 6.88 -8.88
N TYR A 268 16.50 6.53 -7.58
CA TYR A 268 17.63 6.10 -6.77
C TYR A 268 17.21 4.93 -5.86
N PRO A 269 18.07 3.92 -5.64
CA PRO A 269 17.77 2.75 -4.80
C PRO A 269 17.46 3.11 -3.33
#